data_AF-A0A1G3Y2T6-F1
#
_entry.id   AF-A0A1G3Y2T6-F1
#
_cell.length_a   1.000
_cell.length_b   1.000
_cell.length_c   1.000
_cell.angle_alpha   90.00
_cell.angle_beta   90.00
_cell.angle_gamma   90.00
#
_symmetry.space_group_name_H-M   'P 1'
#
loop_
_entity.id
_entity.type
_entity.pdbx_description
1 polymer ?
#
loop_
_entity_poly.entity_id
_entity_poly.type
_entity_poly.pdbx_seq_one_letter_code
_entity_poly.pdbx_strand_id
1 'polypeptide(L)' 'MNVRIIATHDCSHYRNLERELKDLAVVYEVLFVEDHPEIVERYSIRHSPSLVVDDEVVFRRQPTEDELRALFKRS' A
#
# COMPACT_ATOMS: atom_id res chain seq x y z
N MET A 1 -8.28 9.07 -5.92
CA MET A 1 -7.95 7.86 -5.14
C MET A 1 -7.02 8.25 -4.01
N ASN A 2 -7.33 7.82 -2.79
CA ASN A 2 -6.44 7.92 -1.65
C ASN A 2 -5.69 6.58 -1.53
N VAL A 3 -4.41 6.57 -1.93
CA VAL A 3 -3.57 5.37 -1.99
C VAL A 3 -2.58 5.41 -0.84
N ARG A 4 -2.55 4.34 -0.04
CA ARG A 4 -1.65 4.23 1.12
C ARG A 4 -0.93 2.90 1.12
N ILE A 5 0.37 2.94 1.37
CA ILE A 5 1.15 1.74 1.68
C ILE A 5 1.25 1.64 3.20
N ILE A 6 0.76 0.54 3.76
CA ILE A 6 0.89 0.23 5.18
C ILE A 6 2.09 -0.68 5.37
N ALA A 7 3.06 -0.25 6.18
CA ALA A 7 4.32 -0.96 6.38
C ALA A 7 4.79 -0.90 7.84
N THR A 8 5.86 -1.64 8.13
CA THR A 8 6.67 -1.48 9.35
C THR A 8 7.97 -0.76 9.00
N HIS A 9 8.59 -0.03 9.94
CA HIS A 9 9.87 0.67 9.70
C HIS A 9 10.97 -0.29 9.24
N ASP A 10 11.02 -1.48 9.81
CA ASP A 10 12.05 -2.49 9.53
C ASP A 10 11.83 -3.27 8.21
N CYS A 11 10.66 -3.14 7.57
CA CYS A 11 10.36 -3.86 6.34
C CYS A 11 10.85 -3.05 5.13
N SER A 12 11.89 -3.49 4.44
CA SER A 12 12.34 -2.82 3.21
C SER A 12 11.46 -3.11 1.98
N HIS A 13 10.57 -4.10 2.05
CA HIS A 13 9.76 -4.57 0.91
C HIS A 13 8.75 -3.52 0.41
N TYR A 14 8.30 -2.59 1.25
CA TYR A 14 7.38 -1.53 0.80
C TYR A 14 8.00 -0.63 -0.27
N ARG A 15 9.34 -0.55 -0.36
CA ARG A 15 10.05 0.23 -1.37
C ARG A 15 9.80 -0.27 -2.80
N ASN A 16 9.48 -1.55 -2.96
CA ASN A 16 9.08 -2.07 -4.27
C ASN A 16 7.74 -1.48 -4.69
N LEU A 17 6.72 -1.54 -3.81
CA LEU A 17 5.43 -0.87 -4.03
C LEU A 17 5.60 0.63 -4.32
N GLU A 18 6.43 1.33 -3.56
CA GLU A 18 6.72 2.75 -3.83
C GLU A 18 7.21 3.02 -5.26
N ARG A 19 8.11 2.17 -5.76
CA ARG A 19 8.66 2.27 -7.11
C ARG A 19 7.59 2.01 -8.16
N GLU A 20 6.83 0.91 -8.03
CA GLU A 20 5.76 0.60 -8.97
C GLU A 20 4.70 1.72 -9.02
N LEU A 21 4.30 2.28 -7.87
CA LEU A 21 3.34 3.39 -7.82
C LEU A 21 3.92 4.67 -8.44
N LYS A 22 5.22 4.97 -8.21
CA LYS A 22 5.93 6.09 -8.86
C LYS A 22 5.96 5.93 -10.38
N ASP A 23 6.26 4.73 -10.88
CA ASP A 23 6.32 4.42 -12.32
C ASP A 23 4.95 4.53 -12.99
N LEU A 24 3.86 4.29 -12.22
CA LEU A 24 2.49 4.49 -12.65
C LEU A 24 1.97 5.93 -12.44
N ALA A 25 2.82 6.85 -11.98
CA ALA A 25 2.47 8.23 -11.62
C ALA A 25 1.30 8.33 -10.62
N VAL A 26 1.17 7.34 -9.74
CA VAL A 26 0.16 7.30 -8.68
C VAL A 26 0.68 8.07 -7.47
N VAL A 27 -0.13 9.01 -6.97
CA VAL A 27 0.15 9.70 -5.70
C VAL A 27 -0.21 8.76 -4.54
N TYR A 28 0.69 8.61 -3.58
CA TYR A 28 0.48 7.76 -2.41
C TYR A 28 1.11 8.36 -1.15
N GLU A 29 0.67 7.86 0.01
CA GLU A 29 1.34 8.03 1.30
C GLU A 29 1.83 6.68 1.83
N VAL A 30 2.84 6.73 2.70
CA VAL A 30 3.31 5.56 3.46
C VAL A 30 2.94 5.78 4.90
N LEU A 31 2.19 4.83 5.48
CA LEU A 31 1.86 4.82 6.90
C LEU A 31 2.61 3.67 7.57
N PHE A 32 3.37 4.01 8.60
CA PHE A 32 4.05 3.03 9.42
C PHE A 32 3.16 2.67 10.61
N VAL A 33 2.98 1.37 10.85
CA VAL A 33 2.14 0.88 11.95
C VAL A 33 2.70 1.26 13.31
N GLU A 34 4.01 1.49 13.42
CA GLU A 34 4.70 1.94 14.62
C GLU A 34 4.33 3.38 14.98
N ASP A 35 4.13 4.24 13.98
CA ASP A 35 3.74 5.65 14.14
C ASP A 35 2.22 5.80 14.33
N HIS A 36 1.46 4.84 13.82
CA HIS A 36 0.00 4.86 13.75
C HIS A 36 -0.62 3.51 14.14
N PRO A 37 -0.52 3.07 15.40
CA PRO A 37 -0.98 1.74 15.82
C PRO A 37 -2.48 1.49 15.56
N GLU A 38 -3.30 2.54 15.50
CA GLU A 38 -4.73 2.47 15.18
C GLU A 38 -5.03 1.87 13.79
N ILE A 39 -4.09 1.97 12.84
CA ILE A 39 -4.30 1.48 11.47
C ILE A 39 -4.27 -0.05 11.41
N VAL A 40 -3.61 -0.71 12.36
CA VAL A 40 -3.52 -2.17 12.43
C VAL A 40 -4.90 -2.76 12.65
N GLU A 41 -5.64 -2.21 13.61
CA GLU A 41 -7.02 -2.62 13.90
C GLU A 41 -7.96 -2.19 12.76
N ARG A 42 -7.89 -0.91 12.34
CA ARG A 42 -8.75 -0.34 11.30
C ARG A 42 -8.73 -1.14 10.00
N TYR A 43 -7.55 -1.56 9.55
CA TYR A 43 -7.39 -2.31 8.30
C TYR A 43 -7.17 -3.81 8.50
N SER A 44 -7.26 -4.30 9.74
CA SER A 44 -6.96 -5.70 10.09
C SER A 44 -5.61 -6.17 9.51
N ILE A 45 -4.58 -5.36 9.67
CA ILE A 45 -3.24 -5.62 9.13
C ILE A 45 -2.62 -6.78 9.90
N ARG A 46 -2.23 -7.82 9.16
CA ARG A 46 -1.51 -9.00 9.71
C ARG A 46 -0.10 -9.14 9.14
N HIS A 47 0.14 -8.53 7.97
CA HIS A 47 1.39 -8.63 7.23
C HIS A 47 1.71 -7.30 6.55
N SER A 48 3.00 -6.94 6.55
CA SER A 48 3.55 -5.81 5.83
C SER A 48 4.27 -6.27 4.54
N PRO A 49 4.25 -5.50 3.45
CA PRO A 49 3.41 -4.31 3.23
C PRO A 49 1.99 -4.69 2.77
N SER A 50 1.03 -3.80 3.03
CA SER A 50 -0.33 -3.86 2.48
C SER A 50 -0.64 -2.58 1.69
N LEU A 51 -1.39 -2.69 0.60
CA LEU A 51 -1.88 -1.54 -0.18
C LEU A 51 -3.34 -1.28 0.17
N VAL A 52 -3.64 -0.04 0.54
CA VAL A 52 -4.98 0.46 0.82
C VAL A 52 -5.34 1.50 -0.24
N VAL A 53 -6.53 1.39 -0.81
CA VAL A 53 -7.08 2.39 -1.74
C VAL A 53 -8.47 2.75 -1.27
N ASP A 54 -8.72 4.05 -1.08
CA ASP A 54 -10.01 4.59 -0.65
C ASP A 54 -10.56 3.86 0.59
N ASP A 55 -9.68 3.68 1.59
CA ASP A 55 -9.96 2.99 2.87
C ASP A 55 -10.22 1.47 2.78
N GLU A 56 -10.03 0.86 1.60
CA GLU A 56 -10.12 -0.59 1.42
C GLU A 56 -8.75 -1.24 1.23
N VAL A 57 -8.51 -2.36 1.91
CA VAL A 57 -7.29 -3.17 1.71
C VAL A 57 -7.40 -3.94 0.40
N VAL A 58 -6.77 -3.42 -0.66
CA VAL A 58 -6.80 -4.02 -1.99
C VAL A 58 -5.73 -5.10 -2.18
N PHE A 59 -4.58 -4.98 -1.50
CA PHE A 59 -3.55 -6.02 -1.50
C PHE A 59 -2.94 -6.21 -0.11
N ARG A 60 -2.75 -7.48 0.26
CA ARG A 60 -2.06 -7.92 1.50
C ARG A 60 -0.71 -8.57 1.22
N ARG A 61 -0.22 -8.43 -0.02
CA ARG A 61 1.03 -8.97 -0.56
C ARG A 61 1.62 -7.95 -1.51
N GLN A 62 2.83 -8.21 -2.01
CA GLN A 62 3.36 -7.49 -3.17
C GLN A 62 2.48 -7.82 -4.40
N PRO A 63 1.78 -6.85 -5.00
CA PRO A 63 1.09 -7.01 -6.26
C PRO A 63 2.09 -7.01 -7.42
N THR A 64 1.69 -7.60 -8.55
CA THR A 64 2.44 -7.45 -9.80
C THR A 64 2.14 -6.10 -10.45
N GLU A 65 3.01 -5.66 -11.36
CA GLU A 65 2.80 -4.43 -12.13
C GLU A 65 1.48 -4.46 -12.91
N ASP A 66 1.12 -5.59 -13.52
CA ASP A 66 -0.14 -5.76 -14.26
C ASP A 66 -1.37 -5.60 -13.36
N GLU A 67 -1.32 -6.11 -12.14
CA GLU A 67 -2.40 -5.96 -11.15
C GLU A 67 -2.58 -4.50 -10.74
N LEU A 68 -1.47 -3.79 -10.52
CA LEU A 68 -1.49 -2.35 -10.23
C LEU A 68 -2.03 -1.55 -11.43
N ARG A 69 -1.59 -1.87 -12.65
CA ARG A 69 -2.10 -1.23 -13.88
C ARG A 69 -3.59 -1.46 -14.04
N ALA A 70 -4.10 -2.66 -13.78
CA ALA A 70 -5.52 -2.96 -13.86
C ALA A 70 -6.33 -2.20 -12.80
N LEU A 71 -5.79 -2.07 -11.59
CA LEU A 71 -6.41 -1.30 -10.50
C LEU A 71 -6.53 0.18 -10.86
N PHE A 72 -5.45 0.80 -11.33
CA PHE A 72 -5.40 2.25 -11.57
C PHE A 72 -5.88 2.69 -12.96
N LYS A 73 -6.00 1.79 -13.94
CA LYS A 73 -6.60 2.07 -15.26
C LYS A 73 -8.07 2.48 -15.24
N ARG A 74 -8.79 2.23 -14.14
CA ARG A 74 -10.24 2.50 -14.01
C ARG A 74 -10.56 3.93 -13.52
N SER A 75 -9.59 4.86 -13.57
CA SER A 75 -9.68 6.22 -13.03
C SER A 75 -9.53 7.28 -14.10
#